data_AF-A0A4R9VQL1-F1
#
_entry.id   AF-A0A4R9VQL1-F1
#
_cell.length_a   1.000
_cell.length_b   1.000
_cell.length_c   1.000
_cell.angle_alpha   90.00
_cell.angle_beta   90.00
_cell.angle_gamma   90.00
#
_symmetry.space_group_name_H-M   'P 1'
#
loop_
_entity.id
_entity.type
_entity.pdbx_description
1 polymer ?
#
loop_
_entity_poly.entity_id
_entity_poly.type
_entity_poly.pdbx_seq_one_letter_code
_entity_poly.pdbx_strand_id
1 'polypeptide(L)'
;EAIFLAGSDLALPVIVVSNDAMQAASSGALSHSELSQSKAGTPSVSEASALAAAGKGAKLLGPRTVLGPVTCAIALGGDAA
;
A
#
# COMPACT_ATOMS: atom_id res chain seq x y z
N GLU A 1 -6.43 -2.85 -14.73
CA GLU A 1 -5.55 -3.65 -15.61
C GLU A 1 -4.08 -3.23 -15.52
N ALA A 2 -3.74 -1.93 -15.67
CA ALA A 2 -2.35 -1.45 -15.66
C ALA A 2 -1.45 -1.97 -14.51
N ILE A 3 -1.96 -2.08 -13.28
CA ILE A 3 -1.19 -2.64 -12.14
C ILE A 3 -0.82 -4.12 -12.37
N PHE A 4 -1.73 -4.92 -12.94
CA PHE A 4 -1.48 -6.34 -13.23
C PHE A 4 -0.46 -6.52 -14.35
N LEU A 5 -0.52 -5.67 -15.40
CA LEU A 5 0.50 -5.66 -16.45
C LEU A 5 1.88 -5.30 -15.88
N ALA A 6 1.95 -4.25 -15.05
CA ALA A 6 3.20 -3.87 -14.39
C ALA A 6 3.76 -4.99 -13.48
N GLY A 7 2.90 -5.70 -12.75
CA GLY A 7 3.30 -6.87 -11.97
C GLY A 7 3.86 -8.00 -12.85
N SER A 8 3.21 -8.28 -13.98
CA SER A 8 3.70 -9.26 -14.96
C SER A 8 5.06 -8.87 -15.54
N ASP A 9 5.26 -7.61 -15.94
CA ASP A 9 6.53 -7.11 -16.49
C ASP A 9 7.67 -7.17 -15.48
N LEU A 10 7.35 -6.98 -14.19
CA LEU A 10 8.31 -7.10 -13.08
C LEU A 10 8.50 -8.55 -12.59
N ALA A 11 7.75 -9.51 -13.14
CA ALA A 11 7.67 -10.88 -12.65
C ALA A 11 7.32 -10.98 -11.15
N LEU A 12 6.44 -10.09 -10.67
CA LEU A 12 5.97 -10.03 -9.28
C LEU A 12 4.46 -10.29 -9.19
N PRO A 13 3.99 -11.03 -8.17
CA PRO A 13 2.56 -11.24 -7.96
C PRO A 13 1.88 -9.91 -7.57
N VAL A 14 0.65 -9.73 -8.05
CA VAL A 14 -0.21 -8.61 -7.61
C VAL A 14 -1.23 -9.12 -6.62
N ILE A 15 -1.15 -8.60 -5.40
CA ILE A 15 -2.06 -8.95 -4.31
C ILE A 15 -3.14 -7.88 -4.23
N VAL A 16 -4.41 -8.29 -4.38
CA VAL A 16 -5.56 -7.41 -4.14
C VAL A 16 -5.88 -7.46 -2.64
N VAL A 17 -5.58 -6.38 -1.93
CA VAL A 17 -5.85 -6.26 -0.50
C VAL A 17 -7.30 -5.84 -0.27
N SER A 18 -7.98 -6.46 0.69
CA SER A 18 -9.34 -6.07 1.05
C SER A 18 -9.36 -4.69 1.72
N ASN A 19 -10.50 -4.00 1.61
CA ASN A 19 -10.66 -2.68 2.24
C ASN A 19 -10.48 -2.74 3.77
N ASP A 20 -10.97 -3.80 4.41
CA ASP A 20 -10.84 -3.99 5.86
C ASP A 20 -9.39 -4.17 6.30
N ALA A 21 -8.60 -4.92 5.53
CA ALA A 21 -7.17 -5.08 5.81
C ALA A 21 -6.40 -3.77 5.63
N MET A 22 -6.73 -2.97 4.60
CA MET A 22 -6.15 -1.64 4.43
C MET A 22 -6.54 -0.69 5.58
N GLN A 23 -7.79 -0.71 6.03
CA GLN A 23 -8.22 0.10 7.17
C GLN A 23 -7.50 -0.30 8.46
N ALA A 24 -7.34 -1.60 8.72
CA ALA A 24 -6.59 -2.10 9.88
C ALA A 24 -5.11 -1.65 9.87
N ALA A 25 -4.52 -1.50 8.69
CA ALA A 25 -3.14 -1.04 8.53
C ALA A 25 -2.98 0.50 8.46
N SER A 26 -4.08 1.25 8.38
CA SER A 26 -4.06 2.68 8.03
C SER A 26 -3.39 3.57 9.07
N SER A 27 -3.34 3.16 10.35
CA SER A 27 -2.62 3.89 11.39
C SER A 27 -1.10 3.90 11.20
N GLY A 28 -0.56 3.02 10.35
CA GLY A 28 0.86 2.98 10.01
C GLY A 28 1.27 3.87 8.84
N ALA A 29 0.31 4.53 8.18
CA ALA A 29 0.59 5.43 7.06
C ALA A 29 1.37 6.68 7.53
N LEU A 30 2.26 7.17 6.67
CA LEU A 30 3.08 8.37 6.90
C LEU A 30 2.56 9.59 6.13
N SER A 31 1.79 9.36 5.07
CA SER A 31 1.24 10.39 4.22
C SER A 31 -0.28 10.47 4.35
N HIS A 32 -0.84 11.66 4.12
CA HIS A 32 -2.29 11.87 4.10
C HIS A 32 -2.75 12.40 2.73
N SER A 33 -3.86 11.89 2.22
CA SER A 33 -4.55 12.36 1.01
C SER A 33 -6.04 12.42 1.29
N GLU A 34 -6.63 13.60 1.15
CA GLU A 34 -8.08 13.79 1.28
C GLU A 34 -8.86 12.94 0.27
N LEU A 35 -8.31 12.76 -0.94
CA LEU A 35 -8.93 11.91 -1.95
C LEU A 35 -8.89 10.43 -1.56
N SER A 36 -7.76 9.95 -1.03
CA SER A 36 -7.68 8.57 -0.51
C SER A 36 -8.64 8.36 0.66
N GLN A 37 -8.71 9.32 1.58
CA GLN A 37 -9.58 9.25 2.75
C GLN A 37 -11.05 9.22 2.34
N SER A 38 -11.45 10.08 1.41
CA SER A 38 -12.84 10.16 0.96
C SER A 38 -13.28 8.99 0.08
N LYS A 39 -12.37 8.37 -0.69
CA LYS A 39 -12.72 7.30 -1.64
C LYS A 39 -12.49 5.89 -1.10
N ALA A 40 -11.47 5.71 -0.26
CA ALA A 40 -11.05 4.40 0.23
C ALA A 40 -11.04 4.31 1.77
N GLY A 41 -11.33 5.39 2.49
CA GLY A 41 -11.35 5.39 3.96
C GLY A 41 -9.96 5.27 4.59
N THR A 42 -8.89 5.45 3.82
CA THR A 42 -7.50 5.36 4.29
C THR A 42 -6.76 6.68 4.02
N PRO A 43 -5.82 7.10 4.88
CA PRO A 43 -5.05 8.32 4.65
C PRO A 43 -4.16 8.21 3.40
N SER A 44 -3.77 6.99 3.03
CA SER A 44 -2.95 6.70 1.85
C SER A 44 -3.17 5.26 1.38
N VAL A 45 -3.81 5.09 0.22
CA VAL A 45 -4.11 3.75 -0.34
C VAL A 45 -2.84 2.94 -0.56
N SER A 46 -1.79 3.56 -1.13
CA SER A 46 -0.53 2.85 -1.42
C SER A 46 0.19 2.38 -0.16
N GLU A 47 0.24 3.22 0.88
CA GLU A 47 0.92 2.89 2.14
C GLU A 47 0.13 1.85 2.94
N ALA A 48 -1.19 2.02 3.06
CA ALA A 48 -2.05 1.06 3.73
C ALA A 48 -2.02 -0.31 3.02
N SER A 49 -2.03 -0.32 1.69
CA SER A 49 -1.91 -1.57 0.90
C SER A 49 -0.57 -2.27 1.15
N ALA A 50 0.54 -1.52 1.12
CA ALA A 50 1.88 -2.08 1.34
C ALA A 50 2.01 -2.68 2.74
N LEU A 51 1.55 -1.97 3.77
CA LEU A 51 1.57 -2.46 5.16
C LEU A 51 0.68 -3.68 5.35
N ALA A 52 -0.55 -3.66 4.83
CA ALA A 52 -1.49 -4.76 4.95
C ALA A 52 -0.98 -6.03 4.22
N ALA A 53 -0.43 -5.87 3.01
CA ALA A 53 0.13 -6.98 2.25
C ALA A 53 1.42 -7.54 2.87
N ALA A 54 2.26 -6.68 3.46
CA ALA A 54 3.49 -7.09 4.14
C ALA A 54 3.23 -7.77 5.51
N GLY A 55 2.03 -7.61 6.07
CA GLY A 55 1.56 -8.37 7.23
C GLY A 55 1.93 -7.76 8.59
N LYS A 56 1.77 -8.55 9.64
CA LYS A 56 1.94 -8.11 11.03
C LYS A 56 3.39 -7.65 11.26
N GLY A 57 3.55 -6.50 11.94
CA GLY A 57 4.87 -5.94 12.24
C GLY A 57 5.54 -5.25 11.07
N ALA A 58 4.89 -5.16 9.91
CA ALA A 58 5.41 -4.44 8.76
C ALA A 58 5.61 -2.95 9.06
N LYS A 59 6.60 -2.36 8.38
CA LYS A 59 6.94 -0.94 8.50
C LYS A 59 7.20 -0.34 7.14
N LEU A 60 6.77 0.91 6.94
CA LEU A 60 7.12 1.67 5.74
C LEU A 60 8.60 2.05 5.78
N LEU A 61 9.26 1.93 4.63
CA LEU A 61 10.64 2.40 4.46
C LEU A 61 10.73 3.94 4.33
N GLY A 62 9.59 4.60 4.11
CA GLY A 62 9.45 6.04 4.03
C GLY A 62 8.05 6.43 3.52
N PRO A 63 7.78 7.74 3.38
CA PRO A 63 6.54 8.22 2.76
C PRO A 63 6.42 7.72 1.31
N ARG A 64 5.19 7.59 0.82
CA ARG A 64 4.92 7.25 -0.58
C ARG A 64 5.60 8.22 -1.55
N THR A 65 5.96 7.71 -2.73
CA THR A 65 6.44 8.51 -3.86
C THR A 65 5.32 8.67 -4.89
N VAL A 66 5.21 9.86 -5.47
CA VAL A 66 4.26 10.16 -6.55
C VAL A 66 5.04 10.39 -7.84
N LEU A 67 4.68 9.66 -8.90
CA LEU A 67 5.22 9.83 -10.25
C LEU A 67 4.05 9.93 -11.23
N GLY A 68 3.75 11.17 -11.66
CA GLY A 68 2.59 11.44 -12.50
C GLY A 68 1.29 10.94 -11.83
N PRO A 69 0.49 10.08 -12.50
CA PRO A 69 -0.75 9.55 -11.92
C PRO A 69 -0.53 8.36 -10.98
N VAL A 70 0.70 7.90 -10.76
CA VAL A 70 1.01 6.70 -9.98
C VAL A 70 1.57 7.08 -8.62
N THR A 71 1.09 6.43 -7.56
CA THR A 71 1.61 6.59 -6.20
C THR A 71 2.04 5.23 -5.66
N CYS A 72 3.29 5.12 -5.22
CA CYS A 72 3.89 3.88 -4.72
C CYS A 72 4.38 4.05 -3.29
N ALA A 73 4.27 3.00 -2.48
CA ALA A 73 4.87 2.92 -1.16
C ALA A 73 5.56 1.55 -1.00
N ILE A 74 6.61 1.51 -0.18
CA ILE A 74 7.37 0.28 0.06
C ILE A 74 7.33 0.00 1.56
N ALA A 75 6.89 -1.20 1.91
CA ALA A 75 6.91 -1.71 3.26
C ALA A 75 7.86 -2.92 3.36
N LEU A 76 8.56 -3.02 4.48
CA LEU A 76 9.28 -4.22 4.88
C LEU A 76 8.34 -5.04 5.77
N GLY A 77 8.21 -6.34 5.51
CA GLY A 77 7.47 -7.26 6.38
C GLY A 77 8.12 -7.35 7.77
N GLY A 78 7.31 -7.40 8.81
CA GLY A 78 7.79 -7.76 10.15
C GLY A 78 8.00 -9.26 10.20
N ASP A 79 9.08 -9.69 10.87
CA ASP A 79 9.55 -11.08 10.99
C ASP A 79 8.54 -12.16 10.56
N ALA A 80 8.92 -12.93 9.54
CA ALA A 80 8.25 -14.17 9.19
C ALA A 80 8.34 -15.11 10.41
N ALA A 81 7.24 -15.22 11.16
CA ALA A 81 7.05 -16.34 12.07
C ALA A 81 6.63 -17.58 11.26
#